data_AF-A0A7V8XL24-F1
#
_entry.id   AF-A0A7V8XL24-F1
#
_cell.length_a   1.000
_cell.length_b   1.000
_cell.length_c   1.000
_cell.angle_alpha   90.00
_cell.angle_beta   90.00
_cell.angle_gamma   90.00
#
_symmetry.space_group_name_H-M   'P 1'
#
loop_
_entity.id
_entity.type
_entity.pdbx_description
1 polymer ?
#
loop_
_entity_poly.entity_id
_entity_poly.type
_entity_poly.pdbx_seq_one_letter_code
_entity_poly.pdbx_strand_id
1 'polypeptide(L)'
;MAVCSNCGKENPSGFRFSGFCAASLEVAPMHSARERKVVSVLFCDLAGFTAASESTDPEAVQARLGPYHARTRERIEMFGGTVEKFIGDAVMA
;
A
#
# COMPACT_ATOMS: atom_id res chain seq x y z
N MET A 1 1.95 21.45 26.67
CA MET A 1 1.78 20.04 27.08
C MET A 1 1.31 19.27 25.86
N ALA A 2 1.76 18.02 25.69
CA ALA A 2 1.35 17.15 24.59
C ALA A 2 0.57 15.95 25.14
N VAL A 3 -0.56 15.61 24.52
CA VAL A 3 -1.33 14.41 24.89
C VAL A 3 -0.88 13.25 24.00
N CYS A 4 -0.52 12.12 24.59
CA CYS A 4 -0.12 10.94 23.84
C CYS A 4 -1.33 10.33 23.10
N SER A 5 -1.23 10.14 21.79
CA SER A 5 -2.29 9.51 20.97
C SER A 5 -2.52 8.03 21.28
N ASN A 6 -1.51 7.35 21.84
CA ASN A 6 -1.60 5.92 22.17
C ASN A 6 -2.22 5.67 23.55
N CYS A 7 -1.85 6.44 24.57
CA CYS A 7 -2.30 6.20 25.96
C CYS A 7 -3.13 7.33 26.59
N GLY A 8 -3.34 8.43 25.88
CA GLY A 8 -4.17 9.57 26.32
C GLY A 8 -3.57 10.41 27.45
N LYS A 9 -2.36 10.10 27.94
CA LYS A 9 -1.75 10.83 29.06
C LYS A 9 -1.03 12.09 28.61
N GLU A 10 -1.17 13.14 29.41
CA GLU A 10 -0.44 14.40 29.24
C GLU A 10 1.05 14.23 29.55
N ASN A 11 1.87 14.81 28.69
CA ASN A 11 3.32 14.86 28.85
C ASN A 11 3.81 16.33 28.85
N PRO A 12 4.85 16.65 29.64
CA PRO A 12 5.47 17.97 29.62
C PRO A 12 6.00 18.36 28.23
N SER A 13 6.11 19.66 27.96
CA SER A 13 6.71 20.16 26.72
C SER A 13 8.19 19.74 26.60
N GLY A 14 8.63 19.37 25.40
CA GLY A 14 10.02 18.96 25.11
C GLY A 14 10.29 17.45 25.17
N PHE A 15 9.31 16.64 25.58
CA PHE A 15 9.42 15.19 25.58
C PHE A 15 9.19 14.62 24.17
N ARG A 16 10.15 13.84 23.66
CA ARG A 16 10.05 13.14 22.36
C ARG A 16 9.19 11.87 22.44
N PHE A 17 9.14 11.25 23.62
CA PHE A 17 8.41 10.02 23.90
C PHE A 17 7.54 10.18 25.15
N SER A 18 6.44 9.44 25.19
CA SER A 18 5.55 9.38 26.36
C SER A 18 6.25 8.69 27.53
N GLY A 19 6.32 9.35 28.67
CA GLY A 19 6.88 8.78 29.90
C GLY A 19 6.08 7.61 30.48
N PHE A 20 4.89 7.31 29.92
CA PHE A 20 3.97 6.28 30.46
C PHE A 20 3.84 5.05 29.58
N CYS A 21 3.97 5.19 28.26
CA CYS A 21 3.79 4.08 27.32
C CYS A 21 4.89 4.00 26.25
N ALA A 22 5.92 4.86 26.33
CA ALA A 22 7.03 4.96 25.40
C ALA A 22 6.66 5.27 23.93
N ALA A 23 5.39 5.53 23.62
CA ALA A 23 4.99 5.95 22.28
C ALA A 23 5.61 7.30 21.91
N SER A 24 5.99 7.46 20.64
CA SER A 24 6.49 8.73 20.10
C SER A 24 5.42 9.82 20.26
N LEU A 25 5.83 10.96 20.85
CA LEU A 25 5.04 12.19 20.88
C LEU A 25 5.39 13.10 19.70
N GLU A 26 6.51 12.82 19.03
CA GLU A 26 6.82 13.44 17.76
C GLU A 26 5.84 12.91 16.72
N VAL A 27 5.02 13.82 16.19
CA VAL A 27 4.40 13.60 14.89
C VAL A 27 5.55 13.65 13.91
N ALA A 28 6.12 12.49 13.58
CA ALA A 28 7.03 12.39 12.45
C ALA A 28 6.27 13.04 11.28
N PRO A 29 6.84 14.06 10.62
CA PRO A 29 6.23 14.53 9.39
C PRO A 29 6.06 13.28 8.53
N MET A 30 4.82 12.98 8.15
CA MET A 30 4.51 11.97 7.14
C MET A 30 5.19 12.45 5.87
N HIS A 31 6.49 12.19 5.78
CA HIS A 31 7.28 12.55 4.65
C HIS A 31 6.80 11.65 3.53
N SER A 32 6.00 12.22 2.64
CA SER A 32 6.01 11.90 1.23
C SER A 32 7.38 12.24 0.61
N ALA A 33 8.47 11.84 1.27
CA ALA A 33 9.82 12.10 0.81
C ALA A 33 9.98 11.37 -0.53
N ARG A 34 9.83 12.14 -1.61
CA ARG A 34 10.28 11.71 -2.93
C ARG A 34 11.78 11.51 -2.82
N GLU A 35 12.19 10.27 -2.90
CA GLU A 35 13.59 9.88 -2.80
C GLU A 35 14.01 9.12 -4.05
N ARG A 36 15.30 9.20 -4.38
CA ARG A 36 15.89 8.42 -5.46
C ARG A 36 16.55 7.18 -4.85
N LYS A 37 16.04 6.00 -5.20
CA LYS A 37 16.58 4.71 -4.73
C LYS A 37 16.74 3.74 -5.89
N VAL A 38 17.64 2.78 -5.73
CA VAL A 38 17.71 1.60 -6.59
C VAL A 38 16.61 0.64 -6.15
N VAL A 39 15.77 0.22 -7.08
CA VAL A 39 14.64 -0.67 -6.84
C VAL A 39 14.58 -1.74 -7.92
N SER A 40 13.95 -2.87 -7.60
CA SER A 40 13.51 -3.86 -8.58
C SER A 40 12.03 -3.61 -8.86
N VAL A 41 11.64 -3.64 -10.14
CA VAL A 41 10.25 -3.46 -10.57
C VAL A 41 9.77 -4.72 -11.28
N LEU A 42 8.61 -5.22 -10.89
CA LEU A 42 7.90 -6.33 -11.51
C LEU A 42 6.73 -5.80 -12.34
N PHE A 43 6.65 -6.24 -13.59
CA PHE A 43 5.46 -6.13 -14.42
C PHE A 43 4.93 -7.53 -14.70
N CYS A 44 3.62 -7.72 -14.52
CA CYS A 44 2.92 -8.97 -14.82
C CYS A 44 1.58 -8.64 -15.47
N ASP A 45 1.17 -9.43 -16.46
CA ASP A 45 -0.01 -9.19 -17.29
C ASP A 45 -0.70 -10.50 -17.66
N LEU A 46 -2.01 -10.47 -17.91
CA LEU A 46 -2.76 -11.68 -18.26
C LEU A 46 -2.69 -11.94 -19.77
N ALA A 47 -2.00 -13.02 -20.15
CA ALA A 47 -1.90 -13.41 -21.55
C ALA A 47 -3.28 -13.57 -22.21
N GLY A 48 -3.49 -12.88 -23.34
CA GLY A 48 -4.73 -12.96 -24.14
C GLY A 48 -5.93 -12.20 -23.54
N PHE A 49 -5.76 -11.45 -22.46
CA PHE A 49 -6.85 -10.75 -21.80
C PHE A 49 -7.48 -9.67 -22.68
N THR A 50 -6.65 -8.86 -23.37
CA THR A 50 -7.13 -7.74 -24.20
C THR A 50 -8.16 -8.23 -25.22
N ALA A 51 -7.79 -9.21 -26.05
CA ALA A 51 -8.69 -9.80 -27.04
C ALA A 51 -9.94 -10.41 -26.41
N ALA A 52 -9.80 -11.10 -25.26
CA ALA A 52 -10.95 -11.66 -24.56
C ALA A 52 -11.89 -10.60 -23.99
N SER A 53 -11.38 -9.42 -23.62
CA SER A 53 -12.16 -8.34 -23.00
C SER A 53 -13.00 -7.56 -24.00
N GLU A 54 -12.58 -7.47 -25.27
CA GLU A 54 -13.27 -6.69 -26.31
C GLU A 54 -14.69 -7.19 -26.61
N SER A 55 -14.93 -8.49 -26.46
CA SER A 55 -16.22 -9.13 -26.72
C SER A 55 -16.95 -9.56 -25.45
N THR A 56 -16.48 -9.13 -24.27
CA THR A 56 -17.05 -9.53 -22.97
C THR A 56 -17.77 -8.35 -22.33
N ASP A 57 -18.90 -8.63 -21.67
CA ASP A 57 -19.63 -7.63 -20.90
C ASP A 57 -18.71 -6.96 -19.84
N PRO A 58 -18.74 -5.62 -19.68
CA PRO A 58 -17.87 -4.93 -18.74
C PRO A 58 -17.99 -5.42 -17.28
N GLU A 59 -19.19 -5.79 -16.81
CA GLU A 59 -19.39 -6.31 -15.46
C GLU A 59 -18.74 -7.69 -15.32
N ALA A 60 -18.83 -8.51 -16.35
CA ALA A 60 -18.15 -9.81 -16.39
C ALA A 60 -16.61 -9.67 -16.43
N VAL A 61 -16.08 -8.67 -17.14
CA VAL A 61 -14.64 -8.35 -17.11
C VAL A 61 -14.20 -7.95 -15.70
N GLN A 62 -14.96 -7.08 -15.02
CA GLN A 62 -14.67 -6.68 -13.64
C GLN A 62 -14.74 -7.84 -12.66
N ALA A 63 -15.75 -8.70 -12.78
CA ALA A 63 -15.92 -9.90 -11.97
C ALA A 63 -14.73 -10.87 -12.12
N ARG A 64 -14.06 -10.89 -13.29
CA ARG A 64 -12.84 -11.66 -13.52
C ARG A 64 -11.59 -10.98 -12.95
N LEU A 65 -11.48 -9.66 -13.08
CA LEU A 65 -10.32 -8.89 -12.60
C LEU A 65 -10.22 -8.81 -11.08
N GLY A 66 -11.34 -8.68 -10.37
CA GLY A 66 -11.34 -8.54 -8.90
C GLY A 66 -10.59 -9.68 -8.16
N PRO A 67 -10.96 -10.95 -8.39
CA PRO A 67 -10.25 -12.09 -7.80
C PRO A 67 -8.77 -12.18 -8.25
N TYR A 68 -8.48 -11.83 -9.51
CA TYR A 68 -7.11 -11.79 -10.01
C TYR A 68 -6.25 -10.74 -9.30
N HIS A 69 -6.77 -9.52 -9.13
CA HIS A 69 -6.09 -8.45 -8.40
C HIS A 69 -5.84 -8.84 -6.94
N ALA A 70 -6.84 -9.42 -6.27
CA ALA A 70 -6.71 -9.88 -4.89
C ALA A 70 -5.61 -10.94 -4.72
N ARG A 71 -5.63 -11.98 -5.56
CA ARG A 71 -4.64 -13.07 -5.50
C ARG A 71 -3.22 -12.60 -5.84
N THR A 72 -3.11 -11.70 -6.83
CA THR A 72 -1.81 -11.18 -7.27
C THR A 72 -1.21 -10.28 -6.19
N ARG A 73 -2.01 -9.40 -5.59
CA ARG A 73 -1.61 -8.57 -4.44
C ARG A 73 -1.13 -9.43 -3.27
N GLU A 74 -1.94 -10.39 -2.84
CA GLU A 74 -1.59 -11.29 -1.73
C GLU A 74 -0.24 -11.96 -1.97
N ARG A 75 0.00 -12.46 -3.19
CA ARG A 75 1.25 -13.15 -3.51
C ARG A 75 2.45 -12.22 -3.52
N ILE A 76 2.32 -11.01 -4.06
CA ILE A 76 3.38 -10.00 -4.09
C ILE A 76 3.74 -9.57 -2.67
N GLU A 77 2.75 -9.24 -1.84
CA GLU A 77 2.94 -8.80 -0.46
C GLU A 77 3.53 -9.92 0.41
N MET A 78 3.16 -11.18 0.17
CA MET A 78 3.75 -12.34 0.85
C MET A 78 5.26 -12.46 0.63
N PHE A 79 5.79 -12.01 -0.51
CA PHE A 79 7.23 -11.99 -0.79
C PHE A 79 7.91 -10.67 -0.43
N GLY A 80 7.20 -9.75 0.25
CA GLY A 80 7.73 -8.44 0.65
C GLY A 80 7.74 -7.40 -0.47
N GLY A 81 7.09 -7.67 -1.60
CA GLY A 81 6.85 -6.68 -2.64
C GLY A 81 5.72 -5.72 -2.26
N THR A 82 5.56 -4.62 -2.99
CA THR A 82 4.48 -3.65 -2.78
C THR A 82 3.77 -3.42 -4.10
N VAL A 83 2.45 -3.62 -4.16
CA VAL A 83 1.69 -3.28 -5.38
C VAL A 83 1.53 -1.77 -5.47
N GLU A 84 2.18 -1.18 -6.47
CA GLU A 84 2.06 0.24 -6.79
C GLU A 84 0.72 0.55 -7.47
N LYS A 85 0.37 -0.20 -8.54
CA LYS A 85 -0.91 -0.02 -9.25
C LYS A 85 -1.30 -1.22 -10.10
N PHE A 86 -2.59 -1.28 -10.42
CA PHE A 86 -3.16 -2.11 -11.48
C PHE A 86 -3.50 -1.26 -12.70
N ILE A 87 -3.28 -1.79 -13.89
CA ILE A 87 -3.53 -1.13 -15.18
C ILE A 87 -4.32 -2.12 -16.04
N GLY A 88 -5.64 -2.18 -15.83
CA GLY A 88 -6.46 -3.24 -16.39
C GLY A 88 -6.10 -4.60 -15.79
N ASP A 89 -5.59 -5.50 -16.62
CA ASP A 89 -5.05 -6.81 -16.22
C ASP A 89 -3.57 -6.80 -15.86
N ALA A 90 -2.85 -5.72 -16.14
CA ALA A 90 -1.46 -5.58 -15.75
C ALA A 90 -1.34 -5.16 -14.28
N VAL A 91 -0.29 -5.61 -13.61
CA VAL A 91 0.14 -5.16 -12.29
C VAL A 91 1.58 -4.65 -12.34
N MET A 92 1.84 -3.59 -11.58
CA MET A 92 3.17 -3.06 -11.31
C MET A 92 3.47 -3.14 -9.81
N ALA A 93 4.60 -3.74 -9.45
CA ALA A 93 5.07 -3.91 -8.07
C ALA A 93 6.59 -3.77 -7.93
#